data_AF-F0IES3-F1
#
_entry.id   AF-F0IES3-F1
#
_cell.length_a   1.000
_cell.length_b   1.000
_cell.length_c   1.000
_cell.angle_alpha   90.00
_cell.angle_beta   90.00
_cell.angle_gamma   90.00
#
_symmetry.space_group_name_H-M   'P 1'
#
loop_
_entity.id
_entity.type
_entity.pdbx_description
1 polymer ?
#
loop_
_entity_poly.entity_id
_entity_poly.type
_entity_poly.pdbx_seq_one_letter_code
_entity_poly.pdbx_strand_id
1 'polypeptide(L)'
;MEYEIASLRYLDALNGQKLLLTPSVIIVDNTLGYKKIGTLENVYITVNNDAKKANIGVYSKGEKVVLSLEKNLKSEIDEIDTFFNTSLSAEVKHLLNQWDDDLLKNLHKDLSSKSTGGELRQLLKAEDDFLKWKLIKEDPAYAFKLSKENSSWTKWGKSNFFKEMTKEGREFESFCLLKLKDKTSDVYMMLKNKIPDLDSRTILSNVKLCISGKYPCKEAGEYFKPDFVAVKKIIDGDVEILDIVIIDSKLSKSTSWTINQTEAQKMFEYIVKSEGKVLQGNLKLNKENLVYRNNSSFVRIYKENDIIKV
;
A
#
# COMPACT_ATOMS: atom_id res chain seq x y z
N MET A 1 33.52 -34.74 7.99
CA MET A 1 32.89 -35.29 6.77
C MET A 1 31.67 -34.42 6.54
N GLU A 2 31.74 -33.55 5.53
CA GLU A 2 30.68 -32.62 5.17
C GLU A 2 29.52 -33.40 4.53
N TYR A 3 28.28 -33.09 4.91
CA TYR A 3 27.10 -33.69 4.29
C TYR A 3 26.46 -32.68 3.35
N GLU A 4 26.53 -32.99 2.06
CA GLU A 4 25.88 -32.27 0.97
C GLU A 4 24.36 -32.50 1.05
N ILE A 5 23.59 -31.43 1.27
CA ILE A 5 22.15 -31.46 1.07
C ILE A 5 21.92 -31.49 -0.44
N ALA A 6 21.43 -32.61 -0.97
CA ALA A 6 21.14 -32.75 -2.40
C ALA A 6 20.11 -31.68 -2.83
N SER A 7 20.56 -30.75 -3.66
CA SER A 7 19.75 -29.73 -4.32
C SER A 7 18.72 -30.39 -5.26
N LEU A 8 17.52 -29.80 -5.34
CA LEU A 8 16.38 -30.22 -6.18
C LEU A 8 16.73 -30.55 -7.64
N ARG A 9 17.85 -30.04 -8.18
CA ARG A 9 18.34 -30.36 -9.54
C ARG A 9 18.75 -31.82 -9.75
N TYR A 10 19.00 -32.58 -8.69
CA TYR A 10 19.41 -33.99 -8.81
C TYR A 10 18.24 -34.96 -9.02
N LEU A 11 16.99 -34.52 -8.77
CA LEU A 11 15.80 -35.38 -8.81
C LEU A 11 15.32 -35.70 -10.23
N ASP A 12 15.56 -34.82 -11.21
CA ASP A 12 15.19 -35.08 -12.61
C ASP A 12 16.04 -36.18 -13.26
N ALA A 13 17.23 -36.46 -12.73
CA ALA A 13 18.17 -37.46 -13.27
C ALA A 13 17.85 -38.91 -12.86
N LEU A 14 16.85 -39.13 -11.99
CA LEU A 14 16.61 -40.42 -11.32
C LEU A 14 15.39 -41.19 -11.87
N ASN A 15 14.91 -40.84 -13.06
CA ASN A 15 13.73 -41.45 -13.67
C ASN A 15 13.89 -42.99 -13.75
N GLY A 16 13.09 -43.72 -12.97
CA GLY A 16 13.10 -45.19 -12.92
C GLY A 16 14.13 -45.86 -12.00
N GLN A 17 14.90 -45.13 -11.18
CA GLN A 17 15.88 -45.74 -10.26
C GLN A 17 15.37 -45.86 -8.81
N LYS A 18 15.66 -47.01 -8.17
CA LYS A 18 15.45 -47.22 -6.73
C LYS A 18 16.58 -46.57 -5.95
N LEU A 19 16.26 -45.55 -5.14
CA LEU A 19 17.21 -44.95 -4.20
C LEU A 19 17.18 -45.71 -2.88
N LEU A 20 18.33 -46.25 -2.48
CA LEU A 20 18.57 -46.82 -1.17
C LEU A 20 19.03 -45.70 -0.24
N LEU A 21 18.19 -45.29 0.71
CA LEU A 21 18.62 -44.38 1.76
C LEU A 21 19.33 -45.21 2.84
N THR A 22 20.65 -45.03 2.97
CA THR A 22 21.39 -45.57 4.11
C THR A 22 20.89 -44.91 5.41
N PRO A 23 20.75 -45.68 6.50
CA PRO A 23 19.97 -45.28 7.66
C PRO A 23 20.59 -44.06 8.34
N SER A 24 19.87 -42.94 8.36
CA SER A 24 20.21 -41.77 9.17
C SER A 24 19.11 -41.53 10.19
N VAL A 25 19.48 -41.76 11.46
CA VAL A 25 18.91 -41.34 12.75
C VAL A 25 17.46 -40.81 12.75
N ILE A 26 16.59 -41.51 13.46
CA ILE A 26 15.29 -40.99 13.90
C ILE A 26 15.47 -40.37 15.29
N ILE A 27 15.04 -39.11 15.48
CA ILE A 27 14.73 -38.55 16.80
C ILE A 27 13.20 -38.53 16.91
N VAL A 28 12.64 -39.24 17.90
CA VAL A 28 11.21 -39.15 18.26
C VAL A 28 11.11 -38.66 19.71
N ASP A 29 10.29 -37.63 19.93
CA ASP A 29 9.98 -37.06 21.25
C ASP A 29 9.04 -37.97 22.06
N ASN A 30 9.17 -37.91 23.38
CA ASN A 30 9.01 -39.00 24.29
C ASN A 30 8.11 -38.61 25.47
N THR A 31 6.82 -38.88 25.38
CA THR A 31 5.89 -38.79 26.52
C THR A 31 5.68 -40.12 27.25
N LEU A 32 6.17 -41.26 26.74
CA LEU A 32 5.86 -42.57 27.32
C LEU A 32 7.02 -43.59 27.17
N GLY A 33 7.91 -43.67 28.18
CA GLY A 33 8.73 -44.85 28.55
C GLY A 33 9.38 -45.70 27.44
N TYR A 34 10.71 -45.63 27.31
CA TYR A 34 11.47 -46.32 26.26
C TYR A 34 11.56 -47.85 26.38
N LYS A 35 11.36 -48.52 25.23
CA LYS A 35 11.97 -49.82 24.89
C LYS A 35 12.43 -49.79 23.43
N LYS A 36 13.67 -50.20 23.17
CA LYS A 36 14.24 -50.36 21.81
C LYS A 36 13.49 -51.48 21.07
N ILE A 37 12.83 -51.18 19.94
CA ILE A 37 12.09 -52.19 19.13
C ILE A 37 12.71 -52.40 17.72
N GLY A 38 14.04 -52.24 17.61
CA GLY A 38 14.79 -52.73 16.44
C GLY A 38 15.16 -51.68 15.38
N THR A 39 15.81 -52.17 14.32
CA THR A 39 16.40 -51.42 13.21
C THR A 39 15.51 -51.63 11.97
N LEU A 40 15.02 -50.56 11.33
CA LEU A 40 14.37 -50.68 10.03
C LEU A 40 15.46 -50.85 8.95
N GLU A 41 15.55 -52.04 8.37
CA GLU A 41 16.38 -52.29 7.21
C GLU A 41 15.61 -51.95 5.93
N ASN A 42 16.16 -51.01 5.15
CA ASN A 42 15.79 -50.66 3.78
C ASN A 42 14.43 -49.94 3.61
N VAL A 43 14.45 -48.60 3.67
CA VAL A 43 13.34 -47.74 3.20
C VAL A 43 13.58 -47.41 1.72
N TYR A 44 12.59 -47.70 0.86
CA TYR A 44 12.65 -47.40 -0.57
C TYR A 44 11.66 -46.28 -0.92
N ILE A 45 12.12 -45.24 -1.62
CA ILE A 45 11.25 -44.23 -2.24
C ILE A 45 11.20 -44.50 -3.74
N THR A 46 10.00 -44.61 -4.30
CA THR A 46 9.80 -44.71 -5.76
C THR A 46 9.18 -43.40 -6.23
N VAL A 47 9.89 -42.66 -7.08
CA VAL A 47 9.37 -41.43 -7.69
C VAL A 47 8.91 -41.78 -9.10
N ASN A 48 7.63 -41.55 -9.39
CA ASN A 48 7.05 -41.72 -10.73
C ASN A 48 6.66 -40.34 -11.26
N ASN A 49 7.42 -39.84 -12.24
CA ASN A 49 7.27 -38.48 -12.77
C ASN A 49 6.16 -38.32 -13.81
N ASP A 50 5.50 -39.41 -14.24
CA ASP A 50 4.43 -39.35 -15.25
C ASP A 50 3.02 -39.15 -14.66
N ALA A 51 2.90 -39.08 -13.33
CA ALA A 51 1.63 -38.83 -12.64
C ALA A 51 1.60 -37.44 -12.00
N LYS A 52 0.49 -36.71 -12.18
CA LYS A 52 0.20 -35.43 -11.47
C LYS A 52 0.10 -35.57 -9.93
N LYS A 53 0.42 -36.74 -9.37
CA LYS A 53 0.44 -37.07 -7.94
C LYS A 53 1.60 -38.02 -7.66
N ALA A 54 2.46 -37.66 -6.72
CA ALA A 54 3.44 -38.58 -6.14
C ALA A 54 2.73 -39.49 -5.13
N ASN A 55 2.85 -40.81 -5.30
CA ASN A 55 2.36 -41.79 -4.33
C ASN A 55 3.53 -42.29 -3.48
N ILE A 56 3.43 -42.21 -2.15
CA ILE A 56 4.40 -42.80 -1.22
C ILE A 56 3.82 -44.13 -0.73
N GLY A 57 4.50 -45.24 -1.02
CA GLY A 57 4.14 -46.57 -0.53
C GLY A 57 5.16 -47.05 0.49
N VAL A 58 4.70 -47.46 1.68
CA VAL A 58 5.55 -48.05 2.72
C VAL A 58 5.08 -49.44 3.08
N TYR A 59 6.02 -50.39 3.02
CA TYR A 59 5.79 -51.77 3.40
C TYR A 59 6.47 -52.03 4.74
N SER A 60 5.68 -52.49 5.70
CA SER A 60 6.16 -53.00 6.99
C SER A 60 5.59 -54.38 7.23
N LYS A 61 6.43 -55.27 7.77
CA LYS A 61 6.03 -56.62 8.13
C LYS A 61 5.72 -56.66 9.63
N GLY A 62 4.44 -56.48 9.97
CA GLY A 62 3.94 -56.67 11.34
C GLY A 62 3.93 -55.43 12.23
N GLU A 63 4.42 -54.27 11.76
CA GLU A 63 4.43 -53.02 12.52
C GLU A 63 3.64 -51.89 11.83
N LYS A 64 3.06 -50.97 12.59
CA LYS A 64 2.40 -49.79 12.03
C LYS A 64 3.45 -48.77 11.65
N VAL A 65 3.58 -48.44 10.36
CA VAL A 65 4.43 -47.34 9.91
C VAL A 65 3.61 -46.07 9.76
N VAL A 66 4.10 -44.99 10.37
CA VAL A 66 3.56 -43.63 10.23
C VAL A 66 4.56 -42.83 9.42
N LEU A 67 4.10 -42.24 8.31
CA LEU A 67 4.87 -41.29 7.51
C LEU A 67 4.28 -39.91 7.71
N SER A 68 5.12 -38.96 8.10
CA SER A 68 4.77 -37.53 8.17
C SER A 68 5.59 -36.78 7.13
N LEU A 69 4.91 -36.03 6.25
CA LEU A 69 5.55 -35.04 5.40
C LEU A 69 5.55 -33.72 6.16
N GLU A 70 6.68 -33.34 6.74
CA GLU A 70 6.84 -32.00 7.31
C GLU A 70 7.08 -31.03 6.16
N LYS A 71 6.12 -30.13 5.92
CA LYS A 71 6.30 -29.04 4.98
C LYS A 71 7.20 -28.00 5.65
N ASN A 72 8.42 -27.85 5.15
CA ASN A 72 9.31 -26.77 5.61
C ASN A 72 8.55 -25.44 5.53
N LEU A 73 8.53 -24.70 6.64
CA LEU A 73 8.00 -23.35 6.68
C LEU A 73 8.90 -22.45 5.84
N LYS A 74 8.31 -21.41 5.24
CA LYS A 74 9.08 -20.34 4.59
C LYS A 74 9.92 -19.61 5.64
N SER A 75 11.16 -19.27 5.31
CA SER A 75 12.10 -18.55 6.19
C SER A 75 11.50 -17.25 6.77
N GLU A 76 10.68 -16.55 5.99
CA GLU A 76 10.02 -15.32 6.38
C GLU A 76 9.06 -15.53 7.57
N ILE A 77 8.52 -16.74 7.74
CA ILE A 77 7.66 -17.07 8.88
C ILE A 77 8.47 -17.08 10.17
N ASP A 78 9.72 -17.59 10.12
CA ASP A 78 10.62 -17.59 11.28
C ASP A 78 10.99 -16.15 11.65
N GLU A 79 11.26 -15.28 10.67
CA GLU A 79 11.48 -13.85 10.90
C GLU A 79 10.25 -13.17 11.51
N ILE A 80 9.05 -13.46 10.98
CA ILE A 80 7.78 -12.95 11.51
C ILE A 80 7.56 -13.39 12.96
N ASP A 81 7.92 -14.63 13.30
CA ASP A 81 7.78 -15.19 14.64
C ASP A 81 8.57 -14.38 15.68
N THR A 82 9.75 -13.85 15.30
CA THR A 82 10.61 -13.07 16.19
C THR A 82 10.00 -11.74 16.66
N PHE A 83 8.96 -11.24 15.99
CA PHE A 83 8.26 -10.03 16.44
C PHE A 83 7.38 -10.26 17.67
N PHE A 84 7.10 -11.51 18.03
CA PHE A 84 6.20 -11.85 19.13
C PHE A 84 6.97 -12.34 20.35
N ASN A 85 6.48 -11.99 21.55
CA ASN A 85 7.10 -12.44 22.80
C ASN A 85 6.91 -13.95 23.04
N THR A 86 5.90 -14.54 22.41
CA THR A 86 5.60 -15.96 22.43
C THR A 86 5.56 -16.43 20.99
N SER A 87 6.13 -17.61 20.72
CA SER A 87 6.08 -18.20 19.39
C SER A 87 4.62 -18.36 18.93
N LEU A 88 4.39 -18.06 17.66
CA LEU A 88 3.12 -18.22 16.97
C LEU A 88 2.66 -19.67 17.03
N SER A 89 1.35 -19.87 17.14
CA SER A 89 0.78 -21.19 17.16
C SER A 89 0.99 -21.91 15.82
N ALA A 90 0.91 -23.25 15.84
CA ALA A 90 1.07 -24.06 14.64
C ALA A 90 0.02 -23.71 13.56
N GLU A 91 -1.20 -23.36 13.98
CA GLU A 91 -2.29 -22.93 13.10
C GLU A 91 -1.94 -21.63 12.38
N VAL A 92 -1.41 -20.64 13.09
CA VAL A 92 -0.97 -19.37 12.49
C VAL A 92 0.20 -19.61 11.54
N LYS A 93 1.21 -20.40 11.94
CA LYS A 93 2.35 -20.71 11.07
C LYS A 93 1.90 -21.43 9.79
N HIS A 94 0.94 -22.35 9.90
CA HIS A 94 0.35 -23.01 8.75
C HIS A 94 -0.42 -22.05 7.84
N LEU A 95 -1.23 -21.14 8.41
CA LEU A 95 -1.93 -20.10 7.66
C LEU A 95 -0.94 -19.22 6.87
N LEU A 96 0.10 -18.72 7.54
CA LEU A 96 1.13 -17.89 6.91
C LEU A 96 1.84 -18.63 5.77
N ASN A 97 2.06 -19.94 5.93
CA ASN A 97 2.70 -20.77 4.89
C ASN A 97 1.83 -20.97 3.63
N GLN A 98 0.54 -20.62 3.70
CA GLN A 98 -0.36 -20.61 2.54
C GLN A 98 -0.37 -19.26 1.81
N TRP A 99 0.17 -18.21 2.42
CA TRP A 99 0.24 -16.88 1.81
C TRP A 99 1.38 -16.80 0.80
N ASP A 100 1.20 -15.96 -0.23
CA ASP A 100 2.28 -15.64 -1.16
C ASP A 100 3.37 -14.80 -0.48
N ASP A 101 4.54 -14.74 -1.13
CA ASP A 101 5.73 -14.11 -0.54
C ASP A 101 5.58 -12.59 -0.40
N ASP A 102 4.78 -11.95 -1.26
CA ASP A 102 4.56 -10.51 -1.22
C ASP A 102 3.67 -10.13 -0.03
N LEU A 103 2.65 -10.95 0.26
CA LEU A 103 1.80 -10.80 1.43
C LEU A 103 2.60 -11.00 2.73
N LEU A 104 3.51 -11.98 2.77
CA LEU A 104 4.41 -12.19 3.92
C LEU A 104 5.37 -11.01 4.11
N LYS A 105 5.96 -10.50 3.04
CA LYS A 105 6.82 -9.29 3.08
C LYS A 105 6.05 -8.07 3.58
N ASN A 106 4.79 -7.92 3.18
CA ASN A 106 3.93 -6.84 3.66
C ASN A 106 3.65 -6.96 5.16
N LEU A 107 3.39 -8.18 5.66
CA LEU A 107 3.20 -8.43 7.09
C LEU A 107 4.47 -8.10 7.87
N HIS A 108 5.63 -8.60 7.43
CA HIS A 108 6.92 -8.30 8.02
C HIS A 108 7.21 -6.79 8.07
N LYS A 109 6.93 -6.07 6.98
CA LYS A 109 7.09 -4.61 6.89
C LYS A 109 6.19 -3.87 7.88
N ASP A 110 4.95 -4.29 8.04
CA ASP A 110 4.03 -3.67 8.98
C ASP A 110 4.42 -3.93 10.43
N LEU A 111 4.85 -5.16 10.75
CA LEU A 111 5.33 -5.54 12.07
C LEU A 111 6.61 -4.77 12.44
N SER A 112 7.54 -4.59 11.50
CA SER A 112 8.77 -3.81 11.71
C SER A 112 8.55 -2.30 11.81
N SER A 113 7.34 -1.79 11.52
CA SER A 113 7.04 -0.36 11.59
C SER A 113 7.21 0.23 12.99
N LYS A 114 8.04 1.27 13.12
CA LYS A 114 8.24 2.01 14.37
C LYS A 114 6.97 2.73 14.88
N SER A 115 6.10 3.16 13.96
CA SER A 115 4.91 3.94 14.30
C SER A 115 3.68 3.08 14.61
N THR A 116 3.52 1.94 13.92
CA THR A 116 2.29 1.14 13.97
C THR A 116 2.51 -0.35 14.23
N GLY A 117 3.76 -0.83 14.20
CA GLY A 117 4.07 -2.25 14.39
C GLY A 117 3.84 -2.73 15.82
N GLY A 118 4.10 -1.88 16.82
CA GLY A 118 3.81 -2.20 18.23
C GLY A 118 2.33 -2.47 18.48
N GLU A 119 1.46 -1.64 17.91
CA GLU A 119 0.01 -1.84 17.98
C GLU A 119 -0.42 -3.09 17.20
N LEU A 120 0.14 -3.33 16.00
CA LEU A 120 -0.18 -4.52 15.21
C LEU A 120 0.17 -5.82 15.94
N ARG A 121 1.35 -5.90 16.55
CA ARG A 121 1.78 -7.06 17.36
C ARG A 121 0.81 -7.39 18.49
N GLN A 122 0.16 -6.37 19.06
CA GLN A 122 -0.84 -6.57 20.12
C GLN A 122 -2.20 -7.03 19.57
N LEU A 123 -2.51 -6.73 18.31
CA LEU A 123 -3.74 -7.13 17.64
C LEU A 123 -3.66 -8.57 17.10
N LEU A 124 -2.49 -9.00 16.63
CA LEU A 124 -2.28 -10.33 16.04
C LEU A 124 -2.04 -11.39 17.11
N LYS A 125 -3.09 -12.09 17.56
CA LYS A 125 -2.99 -13.12 18.61
C LYS A 125 -3.41 -14.51 18.14
N ALA A 126 -4.40 -14.58 17.26
CA ALA A 126 -4.94 -15.83 16.75
C ALA A 126 -5.10 -15.76 15.22
N GLU A 127 -5.36 -16.92 14.60
CA GLU A 127 -5.54 -17.06 13.15
C GLU A 127 -6.48 -16.00 12.53
N ASP A 128 -7.64 -15.77 13.16
CA ASP A 128 -8.64 -14.79 12.74
C ASP A 128 -8.10 -13.35 12.69
N ASP A 129 -7.14 -12.99 13.54
CA ASP A 129 -6.51 -11.67 13.54
C ASP A 129 -5.59 -11.46 12.32
N PHE A 130 -4.88 -12.51 11.90
CA PHE A 130 -4.07 -12.49 10.68
C PHE A 130 -4.97 -12.40 9.44
N LEU A 131 -6.11 -13.08 9.44
CA LEU A 131 -7.10 -12.97 8.38
C LEU A 131 -7.70 -11.56 8.29
N LYS A 132 -8.01 -10.91 9.43
CA LYS A 132 -8.44 -9.49 9.44
C LYS A 132 -7.37 -8.56 8.87
N TRP A 133 -6.11 -8.74 9.25
CA TRP A 133 -5.01 -7.95 8.69
C TRP A 133 -4.94 -8.13 7.16
N LYS A 134 -5.02 -9.38 6.68
CA LYS A 134 -5.01 -9.69 5.25
C LYS A 134 -6.17 -9.00 4.52
N LEU A 135 -7.39 -9.08 5.05
CA LEU A 135 -8.57 -8.44 4.46
C LEU A 135 -8.42 -6.92 4.37
N ILE A 136 -7.81 -6.26 5.36
CA ILE A 136 -7.53 -4.81 5.29
C ILE A 136 -6.50 -4.48 4.20
N LYS A 137 -5.55 -5.39 3.91
CA LYS A 137 -4.56 -5.18 2.85
C LYS A 137 -5.13 -5.39 1.46
N GLU A 138 -6.04 -6.33 1.32
CA GLU A 138 -6.72 -6.60 0.06
C GLU A 138 -7.82 -5.56 -0.22
N ASP A 139 -8.56 -5.17 0.80
CA ASP A 139 -9.57 -4.11 0.75
C ASP A 139 -9.43 -3.15 1.95
N PRO A 140 -8.75 -2.00 1.78
CA PRO A 140 -8.62 -1.02 2.84
C PRO A 140 -9.96 -0.50 3.39
N ALA A 141 -11.04 -0.53 2.60
CA ALA A 141 -12.36 -0.08 3.03
C ALA A 141 -12.98 -1.03 4.07
N TYR A 142 -12.53 -2.30 4.10
CA TYR A 142 -12.92 -3.28 5.11
C TYR A 142 -12.67 -2.79 6.54
N ALA A 143 -11.68 -1.91 6.75
CA ALA A 143 -11.41 -1.31 8.05
C ALA A 143 -12.64 -0.64 8.69
N PHE A 144 -13.55 -0.07 7.90
CA PHE A 144 -14.78 0.54 8.42
C PHE A 144 -15.80 -0.51 8.87
N LYS A 145 -15.94 -1.61 8.12
CA LYS A 145 -16.79 -2.73 8.53
C LYS A 145 -16.24 -3.35 9.82
N LEU A 146 -14.95 -3.68 9.81
CA LEU A 146 -14.27 -4.25 10.97
C LEU A 146 -14.38 -3.36 12.21
N SER A 147 -14.29 -2.03 12.07
CA SER A 147 -14.42 -1.12 13.22
C SER A 147 -15.78 -1.16 13.92
N LYS A 148 -16.84 -1.61 13.24
CA LYS A 148 -18.17 -1.80 13.84
C LYS A 148 -18.27 -3.11 14.62
N GLU A 149 -17.57 -4.14 14.17
CA GLU A 149 -17.60 -5.49 14.74
C GLU A 149 -16.54 -5.67 15.82
N ASN A 150 -15.39 -5.01 15.68
CA ASN A 150 -14.25 -5.14 16.56
C ASN A 150 -13.54 -3.78 16.75
N SER A 151 -13.84 -3.12 17.87
CA SER A 151 -13.34 -1.77 18.16
C SER A 151 -11.82 -1.70 18.29
N SER A 152 -11.15 -2.80 18.70
CA SER A 152 -9.68 -2.83 18.90
C SER A 152 -8.91 -2.58 17.60
N TRP A 153 -9.47 -2.96 16.45
CA TRP A 153 -8.88 -2.74 15.13
C TRP A 153 -9.13 -1.36 14.55
N THR A 154 -9.98 -0.54 15.17
CA THR A 154 -10.44 0.73 14.59
C THR A 154 -9.28 1.67 14.26
N LYS A 155 -8.35 1.85 15.20
CA LYS A 155 -7.24 2.79 15.05
C LYS A 155 -6.26 2.31 13.98
N TRP A 156 -5.76 1.09 14.11
CA TRP A 156 -4.84 0.50 13.14
C TRP A 156 -5.44 0.40 11.73
N GLY A 157 -6.67 -0.11 11.62
CA GLY A 157 -7.37 -0.30 10.34
C GLY A 157 -7.64 1.02 9.62
N LYS A 158 -8.24 2.01 10.31
CA LYS A 158 -8.50 3.32 9.70
C LYS A 158 -7.20 4.04 9.33
N SER A 159 -6.14 3.91 10.14
CA SER A 159 -4.84 4.48 9.80
C SER A 159 -4.29 3.91 8.49
N ASN A 160 -4.42 2.60 8.25
CA ASN A 160 -4.01 1.98 7.00
C ASN A 160 -4.87 2.43 5.81
N PHE A 161 -6.19 2.49 5.98
CA PHE A 161 -7.08 3.07 4.96
C PHE A 161 -6.64 4.48 4.55
N PHE A 162 -6.39 5.36 5.53
CA PHE A 162 -5.95 6.72 5.23
C PHE A 162 -4.56 6.77 4.56
N LYS A 163 -3.63 5.87 4.91
CA LYS A 163 -2.33 5.76 4.22
C LYS A 163 -2.51 5.43 2.74
N GLU A 164 -3.34 4.45 2.42
CA GLU A 164 -3.60 4.04 1.04
C GLU A 164 -4.34 5.14 0.26
N MET A 165 -5.41 5.71 0.82
CA MET A 165 -6.13 6.82 0.17
C MET A 165 -5.23 8.05 -0.05
N THR A 166 -4.32 8.34 0.89
CA THR A 166 -3.36 9.44 0.73
C THR A 166 -2.33 9.13 -0.36
N LYS A 167 -1.87 7.88 -0.47
CA LYS A 167 -0.97 7.45 -1.54
C LYS A 167 -1.66 7.56 -2.89
N GLU A 168 -2.86 7.00 -3.03
CA GLU A 168 -3.64 7.07 -4.26
C GLU A 168 -3.95 8.53 -4.64
N GLY A 169 -4.29 9.37 -3.66
CA GLY A 169 -4.50 10.80 -3.87
C GLY A 169 -3.28 11.50 -4.47
N ARG A 170 -2.07 11.23 -3.97
CA ARG A 170 -0.82 11.79 -4.51
C ARG A 170 -0.49 11.26 -5.91
N GLU A 171 -0.75 10.00 -6.16
CA GLU A 171 -0.58 9.39 -7.49
C GLU A 171 -1.55 10.03 -8.49
N PHE A 172 -2.80 10.26 -8.09
CA PHE A 172 -3.79 10.95 -8.91
C PHE A 172 -3.44 12.41 -9.16
N GLU A 173 -2.99 13.15 -8.14
CA GLU A 173 -2.48 14.52 -8.28
C GLU A 173 -1.32 14.56 -9.31
N SER A 174 -0.38 13.62 -9.19
CA SER A 174 0.77 13.50 -10.12
C SER A 174 0.34 13.15 -11.54
N PHE A 175 -0.68 12.29 -11.70
CA PHE A 175 -1.25 11.98 -13.00
C PHE A 175 -1.95 13.19 -13.62
N CYS A 176 -2.76 13.92 -12.86
CA CYS A 176 -3.41 15.15 -13.30
C CYS A 176 -2.36 16.16 -13.74
N LEU A 177 -1.25 16.28 -13.00
CA LEU A 177 -0.14 17.16 -13.33
C LEU A 177 0.46 16.83 -14.71
N LEU A 178 0.67 15.55 -15.03
CA LEU A 178 1.17 15.12 -16.34
C LEU A 178 0.18 15.47 -17.46
N LYS A 179 -1.10 15.22 -17.23
CA LYS A 179 -2.16 15.55 -18.20
C LYS A 179 -2.26 17.05 -18.44
N LEU A 180 -2.21 17.88 -17.39
CA LEU A 180 -2.25 19.34 -17.52
C LEU A 180 -1.04 19.94 -18.24
N LYS A 181 0.10 19.23 -18.30
CA LYS A 181 1.25 19.63 -19.13
C LYS A 181 1.03 19.39 -20.62
N ASP A 182 0.20 18.42 -20.98
CA ASP A 182 -0.15 18.08 -22.35
C ASP A 182 -1.47 18.78 -22.75
N LYS A 183 -1.35 19.80 -23.59
CA LYS A 183 -2.50 20.59 -24.07
C LYS A 183 -3.47 19.79 -24.93
N THR A 184 -3.06 18.62 -25.43
CA THR A 184 -3.91 17.72 -26.21
C THR A 184 -4.62 16.69 -25.35
N SER A 185 -4.29 16.60 -24.07
CA SER A 185 -4.91 15.63 -23.17
C SER A 185 -6.39 15.91 -22.95
N ASP A 186 -7.13 14.83 -22.74
CA ASP A 186 -8.53 14.82 -22.36
C ASP A 186 -8.82 15.72 -21.15
N VAL A 187 -8.01 15.62 -20.10
CA VAL A 187 -8.16 16.45 -18.88
C VAL A 187 -7.93 17.93 -19.17
N TYR A 188 -6.92 18.28 -19.98
CA TYR A 188 -6.66 19.67 -20.35
C TYR A 188 -7.82 20.24 -21.17
N MET A 189 -8.32 19.48 -22.14
CA MET A 189 -9.45 19.89 -22.99
C MET A 189 -10.75 20.05 -22.19
N MET A 190 -11.04 19.14 -21.25
CA MET A 190 -12.18 19.29 -20.33
C MET A 190 -12.03 20.54 -19.46
N LEU A 191 -10.83 20.80 -18.95
CA LEU A 191 -10.55 21.99 -18.15
C LEU A 191 -10.68 23.27 -18.98
N LYS A 192 -10.23 23.27 -20.24
CA LYS A 192 -10.37 24.39 -21.17
C LYS A 192 -11.84 24.73 -21.47
N ASN A 193 -12.72 23.74 -21.53
CA ASN A 193 -14.16 23.98 -21.67
C ASN A 193 -14.76 24.71 -20.44
N LYS A 194 -14.17 24.51 -19.25
CA LYS A 194 -14.56 25.21 -18.02
C LYS A 194 -13.84 26.55 -17.83
N ILE A 195 -12.63 26.68 -18.36
CA ILE A 195 -11.76 27.85 -18.29
C ILE A 195 -11.38 28.23 -19.73
N PRO A 196 -12.22 29.00 -20.46
CA PRO A 196 -12.03 29.24 -21.89
C PRO A 196 -10.68 29.89 -22.24
N ASP A 197 -10.09 30.66 -21.34
CA ASP A 197 -8.80 31.33 -21.53
C ASP A 197 -7.60 30.55 -20.96
N LEU A 198 -7.75 29.24 -20.67
CA LEU A 198 -6.71 28.38 -20.10
C LEU A 198 -5.39 28.40 -20.88
N ASP A 199 -5.44 28.51 -22.21
CA ASP A 199 -4.23 28.57 -23.05
C ASP A 199 -3.35 29.80 -22.77
N SER A 200 -3.97 30.88 -22.28
CA SER A 200 -3.30 32.13 -21.89
C SER A 200 -2.86 32.15 -20.43
N ARG A 201 -3.17 31.10 -19.66
CA ARG A 201 -2.81 30.94 -18.25
C ARG A 201 -1.57 30.08 -18.09
N THR A 202 -0.75 30.43 -17.10
CA THR A 202 0.35 29.61 -16.62
C THR A 202 -0.13 28.76 -15.45
N ILE A 203 -0.08 27.43 -15.58
CA ILE A 203 -0.44 26.52 -14.48
C ILE A 203 0.77 26.32 -13.57
N LEU A 204 0.57 26.56 -12.27
CA LEU A 204 1.55 26.41 -11.21
C LEU A 204 1.10 25.32 -10.23
N SER A 205 2.06 24.58 -9.66
CA SER A 205 1.82 23.62 -8.57
C SER A 205 2.59 24.03 -7.32
N ASN A 206 2.22 23.53 -6.15
CA ASN A 206 2.88 23.84 -4.87
C ASN A 206 2.80 25.30 -4.40
N VAL A 207 1.84 26.07 -4.92
CA VAL A 207 1.54 27.42 -4.44
C VAL A 207 0.93 27.34 -3.04
N LYS A 208 1.24 28.31 -2.17
CA LYS A 208 0.54 28.49 -0.88
C LYS A 208 -0.07 29.88 -0.84
N LEU A 209 -1.35 29.94 -0.49
CA LEU A 209 -2.14 31.18 -0.44
C LEU A 209 -2.53 31.44 1.02
N CYS A 210 -2.26 32.65 1.52
CA CYS A 210 -2.77 33.08 2.82
C CYS A 210 -4.29 33.27 2.74
N ILE A 211 -5.00 32.68 3.71
CA ILE A 211 -6.46 32.74 3.81
C ILE A 211 -6.95 33.39 5.11
N SER A 212 -6.06 33.71 6.04
CA SER A 212 -6.40 34.36 7.31
C SER A 212 -6.66 35.87 7.18
N GLY A 213 -6.44 36.47 6.01
CA GLY A 213 -6.44 37.92 5.81
C GLY A 213 -5.27 38.65 6.51
N LYS A 214 -4.33 37.91 7.12
CA LYS A 214 -3.14 38.43 7.80
C LYS A 214 -1.88 37.92 7.10
N TYR A 215 -0.91 38.81 6.92
CA TYR A 215 0.41 38.46 6.42
C TYR A 215 1.50 38.88 7.42
N PRO A 216 2.52 38.03 7.68
CA PRO A 216 2.72 36.68 7.14
C PRO A 216 1.80 35.64 7.81
N CYS A 217 1.10 34.82 7.02
CA CYS A 217 0.43 33.63 7.52
C CYS A 217 1.47 32.53 7.79
N LYS A 218 1.59 32.09 9.05
CA LYS A 218 2.64 31.17 9.51
C LYS A 218 2.09 29.83 9.98
N GLU A 219 0.93 29.84 10.61
CA GLU A 219 0.38 28.68 11.32
C GLU A 219 -0.47 27.77 10.42
N ALA A 220 -0.63 26.52 10.84
CA ALA A 220 -1.55 25.60 10.18
C ALA A 220 -2.99 26.14 10.32
N GLY A 221 -3.73 26.22 9.22
CA GLY A 221 -5.05 26.86 9.17
C GLY A 221 -5.03 28.26 8.58
N GLU A 222 -3.90 28.98 8.62
CA GLU A 222 -3.81 30.33 8.06
C GLU A 222 -3.53 30.37 6.55
N TYR A 223 -3.17 29.23 5.96
CA TYR A 223 -2.90 29.10 4.54
C TYR A 223 -3.58 27.87 3.92
N PHE A 224 -3.87 28.00 2.63
CA PHE A 224 -4.38 26.95 1.77
C PHE A 224 -3.32 26.59 0.72
N LYS A 225 -3.14 25.29 0.47
CA LYS A 225 -2.27 24.76 -0.59
C LYS A 225 -3.16 24.09 -1.64
N PRO A 226 -3.52 24.77 -2.73
CA PRO A 226 -4.16 24.11 -3.87
C PRO A 226 -3.18 23.15 -4.54
N ASP A 227 -3.72 22.13 -5.20
CA ASP A 227 -2.92 21.22 -6.03
C ASP A 227 -2.32 22.01 -7.21
N PHE A 228 -3.17 22.76 -7.92
CA PHE A 228 -2.75 23.63 -9.02
C PHE A 228 -3.45 25.00 -9.00
N VAL A 229 -2.79 25.99 -9.60
CA VAL A 229 -3.32 27.34 -9.82
C VAL A 229 -3.04 27.74 -11.27
N ALA A 230 -4.07 28.11 -12.03
CA ALA A 230 -3.92 28.68 -13.36
C ALA A 230 -3.93 30.21 -13.27
N VAL A 231 -2.78 30.82 -13.55
CA VAL A 231 -2.52 32.26 -13.32
C VAL A 231 -2.42 33.01 -14.63
N LYS A 232 -3.03 34.20 -14.70
CA LYS A 232 -2.90 35.15 -15.80
C LYS A 232 -2.60 36.54 -15.27
N LYS A 233 -1.72 37.25 -15.97
CA LYS A 233 -1.55 38.69 -15.76
C LYS A 233 -2.68 39.42 -16.49
N ILE A 234 -3.38 40.28 -15.76
CA ILE A 234 -4.38 41.20 -16.29
C ILE A 234 -3.86 42.61 -16.07
N ILE A 235 -4.02 43.47 -17.05
CA ILE A 235 -3.73 44.90 -16.92
C ILE A 235 -5.09 45.58 -16.73
N ASP A 236 -5.28 46.23 -15.59
CA ASP A 236 -6.45 47.05 -15.30
C ASP A 236 -5.99 48.51 -15.10
N GLY A 237 -6.17 49.33 -16.14
CA GLY A 237 -5.55 50.65 -16.25
C GLY A 237 -4.02 50.55 -16.22
N ASP A 238 -3.40 51.20 -15.23
CA ASP A 238 -1.95 51.19 -15.01
C ASP A 238 -1.51 50.12 -13.99
N VAL A 239 -2.42 49.26 -13.52
CA VAL A 239 -2.16 48.26 -12.48
C VAL A 239 -2.07 46.87 -13.09
N GLU A 240 -0.96 46.16 -12.84
CA GLU A 240 -0.84 44.73 -13.15
C GLU A 240 -1.47 43.91 -12.01
N ILE A 241 -2.48 43.11 -12.35
CA ILE A 241 -3.21 42.22 -11.44
C ILE A 241 -2.94 40.77 -11.84
N LEU A 242 -2.79 39.89 -10.84
CA LEU A 242 -2.64 38.46 -11.06
C LEU A 242 -3.98 37.77 -10.80
N ASP A 243 -4.64 37.33 -11.87
CA ASP A 243 -5.89 36.58 -11.79
C ASP A 243 -5.60 35.07 -11.74
N ILE A 244 -6.28 34.37 -10.84
CA ILE A 244 -6.06 32.95 -10.56
C ILE A 244 -7.36 32.15 -10.65
N VAL A 245 -7.22 30.94 -11.19
CA VAL A 245 -8.21 29.87 -11.06
C VAL A 245 -7.60 28.77 -10.22
N ILE A 246 -8.31 28.36 -9.17
CA ILE A 246 -7.87 27.28 -8.28
C ILE A 246 -8.36 25.95 -8.83
N ILE A 247 -7.46 24.99 -8.96
CA ILE A 247 -7.74 23.66 -9.49
C ILE A 247 -7.28 22.64 -8.46
N ASP A 248 -8.19 21.79 -8.00
CA ASP A 248 -7.94 20.81 -6.95
C ASP A 248 -8.35 19.41 -7.42
N SER A 249 -7.50 18.42 -7.20
CA SER A 249 -7.72 17.03 -7.58
C SER A 249 -8.32 16.24 -6.41
N LYS A 250 -9.37 15.46 -6.68
CA LYS A 250 -10.07 14.63 -5.69
C LYS A 250 -10.24 13.21 -6.23
N LEU A 251 -10.06 12.21 -5.37
CA LEU A 251 -10.30 10.81 -5.77
C LEU A 251 -11.76 10.52 -6.14
N SER A 252 -12.71 11.34 -5.67
CA SER A 252 -14.12 11.20 -6.05
C SER A 252 -14.86 12.53 -6.13
N LYS A 253 -15.97 12.54 -6.88
CA LYS A 253 -16.90 13.67 -6.93
C LYS A 253 -17.49 14.02 -5.57
N SER A 254 -17.71 13.03 -4.71
CA SER A 254 -18.33 13.20 -3.39
C SER A 254 -17.35 13.65 -2.31
N THR A 255 -16.04 13.70 -2.60
CA THR A 255 -15.05 14.14 -1.62
C THR A 255 -15.31 15.60 -1.24
N SER A 256 -15.57 15.82 0.05
CA SER A 256 -15.81 17.15 0.60
C SER A 256 -14.56 18.04 0.51
N TRP A 257 -14.79 19.34 0.45
CA TRP A 257 -13.72 20.32 0.62
C TRP A 257 -13.18 20.25 2.05
N THR A 258 -11.87 20.42 2.23
CA THR A 258 -11.30 20.62 3.56
C THR A 258 -11.75 21.95 4.14
N ILE A 259 -11.54 22.17 5.44
CA ILE A 259 -11.88 23.43 6.10
C ILE A 259 -11.17 24.60 5.40
N ASN A 260 -9.86 24.51 5.15
CA ASN A 260 -9.11 25.58 4.48
C ASN A 260 -9.56 25.79 3.02
N GLN A 261 -9.98 24.73 2.32
CA GLN A 261 -10.55 24.86 0.98
C GLN A 261 -11.88 25.61 1.02
N THR A 262 -12.72 25.29 2.00
CA THR A 262 -14.03 25.95 2.22
C THR A 262 -13.85 27.42 2.57
N GLU A 263 -12.89 27.76 3.44
CA GLU A 263 -12.58 29.17 3.75
C GLU A 263 -12.01 29.90 2.53
N ALA A 264 -11.08 29.27 1.81
CA ALA A 264 -10.53 29.86 0.58
C ALA A 264 -11.63 30.16 -0.44
N GLN A 265 -12.67 29.32 -0.57
CA GLN A 265 -13.78 29.54 -1.49
C GLN A 265 -14.64 30.79 -1.17
N LYS A 266 -14.59 31.30 0.07
CA LYS A 266 -15.30 32.51 0.48
C LYS A 266 -14.52 33.79 0.14
N MET A 267 -13.24 33.66 -0.22
CA MET A 267 -12.34 34.78 -0.49
C MET A 267 -12.23 35.06 -1.99
N PHE A 268 -11.93 36.31 -2.34
CA PHE A 268 -11.64 36.74 -3.71
C PHE A 268 -10.20 37.22 -3.89
N GLU A 269 -9.51 37.51 -2.79
CA GLU A 269 -8.14 38.02 -2.78
C GLU A 269 -7.27 37.16 -1.87
N TYR A 270 -6.04 36.89 -2.29
CA TYR A 270 -5.09 36.10 -1.53
C TYR A 270 -3.70 36.70 -1.62
N ILE A 271 -2.91 36.51 -0.56
CA ILE A 271 -1.48 36.85 -0.57
C ILE A 271 -0.68 35.57 -0.75
N VAL A 272 0.25 35.55 -1.70
CA VAL A 272 1.11 34.39 -1.96
C VAL A 272 2.12 34.22 -0.82
N LYS A 273 2.03 33.10 -0.10
CA LYS A 273 2.97 32.71 0.96
C LYS A 273 4.23 32.05 0.39
N SER A 274 4.06 31.26 -0.67
CA SER A 274 5.18 30.62 -1.36
C SER A 274 4.91 30.45 -2.84
N GLU A 275 5.99 30.57 -3.60
CA GLU A 275 6.02 30.32 -5.04
C GLU A 275 5.84 28.83 -5.36
N GLY A 276 5.34 28.56 -6.56
CA GLY A 276 5.10 27.22 -7.07
C GLY A 276 6.07 26.82 -8.17
N LYS A 277 6.10 25.52 -8.51
CA LYS A 277 6.77 25.04 -9.72
C LYS A 277 5.92 25.39 -10.94
N VAL A 278 6.56 25.97 -11.96
CA VAL A 278 5.92 26.34 -13.23
C VAL A 278 5.77 25.11 -14.12
N LEU A 279 4.57 24.87 -14.67
CA LEU A 279 4.35 23.79 -15.64
C LEU A 279 4.55 24.27 -17.08
N GLN A 280 4.15 25.50 -17.37
CA GLN A 280 4.23 26.10 -18.70
C GLN A 280 4.42 27.62 -18.57
N GLY A 281 5.41 28.19 -19.25
CA GLY A 281 5.59 29.64 -19.37
C GLY A 281 6.66 30.27 -18.45
N ASN A 282 6.83 31.59 -18.58
CA ASN A 282 7.82 32.38 -17.85
C ASN A 282 7.24 33.10 -16.61
N LEU A 283 5.94 32.90 -16.33
CA LEU A 283 5.28 33.55 -15.21
C LEU A 283 5.66 32.88 -13.88
N LYS A 284 6.11 33.68 -12.91
CA LYS A 284 6.37 33.25 -11.54
C LYS A 284 5.55 34.10 -10.58
N LEU A 285 4.93 33.45 -9.60
CA LEU A 285 4.36 34.13 -8.44
C LEU A 285 5.48 34.32 -7.43
N ASN A 286 5.70 35.54 -6.98
CA ASN A 286 6.63 35.81 -5.88
C ASN A 286 5.86 35.75 -4.55
N LYS A 287 6.60 35.57 -3.44
CA LYS A 287 6.03 35.79 -2.12
C LYS A 287 5.49 37.23 -2.02
N GLU A 288 4.41 37.39 -1.27
CA GLU A 288 3.71 38.67 -1.05
C GLU A 288 2.94 39.21 -2.26
N ASN A 289 3.02 38.55 -3.43
CA ASN A 289 2.16 38.89 -4.53
C ASN A 289 0.69 38.78 -4.11
N LEU A 290 -0.07 39.83 -4.40
CA LEU A 290 -1.52 39.82 -4.30
C LEU A 290 -2.09 39.16 -5.55
N VAL A 291 -2.95 38.17 -5.34
CA VAL A 291 -3.62 37.44 -6.42
C VAL A 291 -5.12 37.46 -6.18
N TYR A 292 -5.87 37.50 -7.28
CA TYR A 292 -7.31 37.69 -7.30
C TYR A 292 -7.97 36.51 -7.98
N ARG A 293 -9.15 36.12 -7.50
CA ARG A 293 -9.96 35.08 -8.12
C ARG A 293 -11.18 35.73 -8.73
N ASN A 294 -11.14 36.00 -10.03
CA ASN A 294 -12.29 36.51 -10.75
C ASN A 294 -13.28 35.36 -11.06
N ASN A 295 -14.58 35.54 -10.74
CA ASN A 295 -15.69 34.59 -10.93
C ASN A 295 -15.50 33.16 -10.38
N SER A 296 -16.04 32.84 -9.18
CA SER A 296 -16.32 31.49 -8.62
C SER A 296 -15.40 30.31 -9.03
N SER A 297 -14.11 30.57 -9.25
CA SER A 297 -13.23 29.75 -10.08
C SER A 297 -12.45 28.72 -9.25
N PHE A 298 -13.20 27.94 -8.46
CA PHE A 298 -12.71 26.68 -7.91
C PHE A 298 -13.16 25.55 -8.82
N VAL A 299 -12.22 24.92 -9.48
CA VAL A 299 -12.46 23.77 -10.35
C VAL A 299 -11.97 22.51 -9.67
N ARG A 300 -12.76 21.45 -9.76
CA ARG A 300 -12.41 20.14 -9.23
C ARG A 300 -12.10 19.19 -10.38
N ILE A 301 -10.94 18.55 -10.34
CA ILE A 301 -10.68 17.38 -11.19
C ILE A 301 -10.92 16.14 -10.34
N TYR A 302 -11.71 15.18 -10.82
CA TYR A 302 -12.04 14.00 -10.03
C TYR A 302 -12.19 12.72 -10.84
N LYS A 303 -12.04 11.57 -10.19
CA LYS A 303 -12.41 10.28 -10.77
C LYS A 303 -13.88 9.97 -10.54
N GLU A 304 -14.55 9.44 -11.55
CA GLU A 304 -15.87 8.83 -11.47
C GLU A 304 -15.88 7.58 -12.35
N ASN A 305 -15.95 6.39 -11.72
CA ASN A 305 -15.83 5.09 -12.40
C ASN A 305 -14.56 4.99 -13.27
N ASP A 306 -13.40 5.33 -12.70
CA ASP A 306 -12.08 5.39 -13.37
C ASP A 306 -11.96 6.37 -14.54
N ILE A 307 -13.00 7.13 -14.83
CA ILE A 307 -12.98 8.21 -15.82
C ILE A 307 -12.70 9.53 -15.10
N ILE A 308 -11.78 10.31 -15.63
CA ILE A 308 -11.47 11.65 -15.10
C ILE A 308 -12.49 12.65 -15.61
N LYS A 309 -12.98 13.50 -14.71
CA LYS A 309 -13.95 14.55 -14.97
C LYS A 309 -13.49 15.87 -14.35
N VAL A 310 -14.08 16.96 -14.85
CA VAL A 310 -13.84 18.35 -14.42
C VAL A 310 -15.16 19.07 -14.15
#